data_AF-A0A329H4C9-F1
#
_entry.id   AF-A0A329H4C9-F1
#
_cell.length_a   1.000
_cell.length_b   1.000
_cell.length_c   1.000
_cell.angle_alpha   90.00
_cell.angle_beta   90.00
_cell.angle_gamma   90.00
#
_symmetry.space_group_name_H-M   'P 1'
#
loop_
_entity.id
_entity.type
_entity.pdbx_description
1 polymer ?
#
loop_
_entity_poly.entity_id
_entity_poly.type
_entity_poly.pdbx_seq_one_letter_code
_entity_poly.pdbx_strand_id
1 'polypeptide(L)'
;MSEHMRGQAAPVDIDALLQDTWLQVISLRHGPRFQEGEGRQLWERCVADAERVQHVLKESGMDEASCRHILTAQCALLDEAVKGRGVEDDACVQWYDIPLQGHFLGTMDAGDTLCDRMRDVLREPAPDDAVLTCFQRVMMLGFLGSYRSLNDPERQRLVKALSERVQPFSYPQNHPILAESHAGWGMSGWFSSWPVRIGVCAFVIAALWWGLDGWLDRMLATLLPGAVK
;
A
#
# COMPACT_ATOMS: atom_id res chain seq x y z
N MET A 1 30.37 45.19 -0.20
CA MET A 1 30.45 43.89 -0.89
C MET A 1 30.53 42.83 0.18
N SER A 2 29.39 42.26 0.57
CA SER A 2 29.36 41.10 1.46
C SER A 2 28.68 39.99 0.68
N GLU A 3 29.51 39.16 0.05
CA GLU A 3 29.08 37.89 -0.52
C GLU A 3 28.54 37.04 0.63
N HIS A 4 27.22 36.90 0.70
CA HIS A 4 26.61 35.84 1.47
C HIS A 4 26.99 34.54 0.78
N MET A 5 27.97 33.85 1.35
CA MET A 5 28.27 32.46 1.10
C MET A 5 27.02 31.66 1.50
N ARG A 6 26.09 31.52 0.55
CA ARG A 6 24.88 30.72 0.65
C ARG A 6 25.37 29.28 0.76
N GLY A 7 25.55 28.80 1.99
CA GLY A 7 25.82 27.40 2.26
C GLY A 7 24.78 26.57 1.51
N GLN A 8 25.24 25.67 0.65
CA GLN A 8 24.36 24.73 -0.03
C GLN A 8 23.58 23.98 1.07
N ALA A 9 22.28 24.22 1.16
CA ALA A 9 21.40 23.40 1.96
C ALA A 9 21.57 21.96 1.49
N ALA A 10 21.68 21.02 2.43
CA ALA A 10 21.76 19.61 2.08
C ALA A 10 20.51 19.25 1.23
N PRO A 11 20.67 18.46 0.16
CA PRO A 11 19.54 18.05 -0.66
C PRO A 11 18.50 17.34 0.20
N VAL A 12 17.23 17.69 0.01
CA VAL A 12 16.12 17.09 0.76
C VAL A 12 16.01 15.61 0.41
N ASP A 13 16.09 14.75 1.43
CA ASP A 13 15.80 13.33 1.27
C ASP A 13 14.29 13.12 1.16
N ILE A 14 13.82 13.01 -0.07
CA ILE A 14 12.40 12.80 -0.40
C ILE A 14 11.88 11.46 0.10
N ASP A 15 12.71 10.42 0.11
CA ASP A 15 12.29 9.10 0.57
C ASP A 15 12.05 9.11 2.08
N ALA A 16 12.92 9.79 2.84
CA ALA A 16 12.73 9.99 4.27
C ALA A 16 11.54 10.93 4.57
N LEU A 17 11.41 12.03 3.82
CA LEU A 17 10.36 13.02 4.06
C LEU A 17 8.95 12.49 3.78
N LEU A 18 8.78 11.68 2.72
CA LEU A 18 7.49 11.10 2.33
C LEU A 18 7.27 9.68 2.87
N GLN A 19 8.13 9.19 3.78
CA GLN A 19 8.05 7.83 4.30
C GLN A 19 6.66 7.47 4.83
N ASP A 20 6.06 8.36 5.63
CA ASP A 20 4.73 8.14 6.20
C ASP A 20 3.65 8.05 5.11
N THR A 21 3.71 8.93 4.10
CA THR A 21 2.85 8.86 2.90
C THR A 21 3.03 7.53 2.16
N TRP A 22 4.27 7.09 1.93
CA TRP A 22 4.55 5.84 1.23
C TRP A 22 3.96 4.64 1.98
N LEU A 23 4.17 4.57 3.29
CA LEU A 23 3.60 3.52 4.14
C LEU A 23 2.07 3.56 4.16
N GLN A 24 1.48 4.75 4.20
CA GLN A 24 0.03 4.93 4.16
C GLN A 24 -0.56 4.42 2.84
N VAL A 25 0.07 4.71 1.70
CA VAL A 25 -0.33 4.21 0.38
C VAL A 25 -0.20 2.69 0.30
N ILE A 26 0.91 2.13 0.79
CA ILE A 26 1.11 0.67 0.85
C ILE A 26 0.00 0.05 1.70
N SER A 27 -0.27 0.58 2.88
CA SER A 27 -1.35 0.12 3.76
C SER A 27 -2.70 0.16 3.04
N LEU A 28 -3.06 1.28 2.39
CA LEU A 28 -4.32 1.42 1.66
C LEU A 28 -4.47 0.39 0.53
N ARG A 29 -3.38 0.09 -0.20
CA ARG A 29 -3.40 -0.91 -1.27
C ARG A 29 -3.59 -2.35 -0.78
N HIS A 30 -3.33 -2.64 0.49
CA HIS A 30 -3.69 -3.91 1.12
C HIS A 30 -5.19 -4.03 1.47
N GLY A 31 -5.98 -2.99 1.23
CA GLY A 31 -7.44 -3.00 1.37
C GLY A 31 -7.98 -3.02 2.80
N PRO A 32 -7.49 -2.15 3.73
CA PRO A 32 -8.10 -2.00 5.04
C PRO A 32 -9.54 -1.51 4.90
N ARG A 33 -10.36 -1.78 5.92
CA ARG A 33 -11.73 -1.28 6.02
C ARG A 33 -11.81 -0.21 7.10
N PHE A 34 -12.57 0.84 6.84
CA PHE A 34 -12.77 1.96 7.76
C PHE A 34 -14.22 1.99 8.27
N GLN A 35 -14.36 1.99 9.58
CA GLN A 35 -15.61 2.18 10.30
C GLN A 35 -16.01 3.66 10.33
N GLU A 36 -17.22 3.95 10.79
CA GLU A 36 -17.75 5.31 10.89
C GLU A 36 -16.79 6.24 11.65
N GLY A 37 -16.42 7.35 11.00
CA GLY A 37 -15.49 8.35 11.52
C GLY A 37 -14.01 8.02 11.35
N GLU A 38 -13.62 6.79 10.99
CA GLU A 38 -12.22 6.44 10.74
C GLU A 38 -11.71 7.01 9.40
N GLY A 39 -12.60 7.20 8.43
CA GLY A 39 -12.30 7.82 7.14
C GLY A 39 -11.92 9.29 7.28
N ARG A 40 -12.67 10.04 8.11
CA ARG A 40 -12.30 11.43 8.47
C ARG A 40 -10.95 11.51 9.18
N GLN A 41 -10.72 10.63 10.16
CA GLN A 41 -9.43 10.58 10.87
C GLN A 41 -8.26 10.24 9.94
N LEU A 42 -8.46 9.36 8.97
CA LEU A 42 -7.47 9.12 7.92
C LEU A 42 -7.23 10.38 7.07
N TRP A 43 -8.30 11.04 6.65
CA TRP A 43 -8.22 12.26 5.84
C TRP A 43 -7.44 13.38 6.53
N GLU A 44 -7.78 13.68 7.78
CA GLU A 44 -7.11 14.70 8.59
C GLU A 44 -5.61 14.38 8.78
N ARG A 45 -5.26 13.10 8.97
CA ARG A 45 -3.86 12.66 9.04
C ARG A 45 -3.13 12.88 7.71
N CYS A 46 -3.74 12.56 6.58
CA CYS A 46 -3.15 12.80 5.27
C CYS A 46 -2.96 14.29 4.97
N VAL A 47 -3.90 15.14 5.41
CA VAL A 47 -3.79 16.61 5.31
C VAL A 47 -2.61 17.11 6.14
N ALA A 48 -2.55 16.72 7.42
CA ALA A 48 -1.47 17.14 8.31
C ALA A 48 -0.09 16.69 7.79
N ASP A 49 0.00 15.48 7.21
CA ASP A 49 1.22 14.97 6.60
C ASP A 49 1.64 15.81 5.38
N ALA A 50 0.70 16.12 4.48
CA ALA A 50 0.97 16.97 3.31
C ALA A 50 1.40 18.39 3.71
N GLU A 51 0.77 18.99 4.72
CA GLU A 51 1.16 20.29 5.27
C GLU A 51 2.58 20.26 5.87
N ARG A 52 2.90 19.23 6.66
CA ARG A 52 4.23 19.00 7.22
C ARG A 52 5.28 18.92 6.11
N VAL A 53 5.02 18.10 5.09
CA VAL A 53 5.93 17.94 3.94
C VAL A 53 6.15 19.28 3.25
N GLN A 54 5.08 20.02 2.94
CA GLN A 54 5.19 21.33 2.29
C GLN A 54 5.95 22.36 3.13
N HIS A 55 5.79 22.32 4.45
CA HIS A 55 6.56 23.17 5.36
C HIS A 55 8.06 22.86 5.27
N VAL A 56 8.44 21.59 5.42
CA VAL A 56 9.86 21.16 5.37
C VAL A 56 10.50 21.47 4.03
N LEU A 57 9.80 21.27 2.91
CA LEU A 57 10.32 21.62 1.58
C LEU A 57 10.61 23.12 1.45
N LYS A 58 9.69 23.98 1.92
CA LYS A 58 9.85 25.43 1.89
C LYS A 58 10.96 25.91 2.82
N GLU A 59 11.07 25.36 4.01
CA GLU A 59 12.16 25.67 4.95
C GLU A 59 13.54 25.25 4.41
N SER A 60 13.57 24.19 3.61
CA SER A 60 14.78 23.73 2.91
C SER A 60 15.15 24.61 1.70
N GLY A 61 14.34 25.63 1.39
CA GLY A 61 14.59 26.58 0.30
C GLY A 61 14.18 26.08 -1.09
N MET A 62 13.36 25.01 -1.16
CA MET A 62 12.82 24.52 -2.43
C MET A 62 11.87 25.56 -3.05
N ASP A 63 11.91 25.70 -4.37
CA ASP A 63 11.06 26.64 -5.08
C ASP A 63 9.58 26.20 -5.08
N GLU A 64 8.69 27.16 -5.33
CA GLU A 64 7.26 26.95 -5.26
C GLU A 64 6.74 25.95 -6.32
N ALA A 65 7.35 25.91 -7.51
CA ALA A 65 6.95 25.00 -8.56
C ALA A 65 7.29 23.55 -8.17
N SER A 66 8.51 23.32 -7.68
CA SER A 66 8.94 22.00 -7.18
C SER A 66 8.09 21.53 -5.98
N CYS A 67 7.82 22.43 -5.03
CA CYS A 67 6.89 22.15 -3.92
C CYS A 67 5.49 21.75 -4.43
N ARG A 68 4.98 22.47 -5.43
CA ARG A 68 3.69 22.19 -6.05
C ARG A 68 3.69 20.83 -6.77
N HIS A 69 4.75 20.49 -7.50
CA HIS A 69 4.87 19.18 -8.16
C HIS A 69 4.78 18.03 -7.15
N ILE A 70 5.49 18.13 -6.03
CA ILE A 70 5.47 17.12 -4.97
C ILE A 70 4.09 17.03 -4.33
N LEU A 71 3.46 18.17 -4.00
CA LEU A 71 2.09 18.20 -3.45
C LEU A 71 1.09 17.54 -4.40
N THR A 72 1.14 17.88 -5.69
CA THR A 72 0.26 17.29 -6.70
C THR A 72 0.44 15.78 -6.78
N ALA A 73 1.68 15.28 -6.76
CA ALA A 73 1.95 13.85 -6.78
C ALA A 73 1.46 13.13 -5.52
N GLN A 74 1.68 13.71 -4.34
CA GLN A 74 1.22 13.18 -3.05
C GLN A 74 -0.30 13.07 -3.00
N CYS A 75 -1.02 14.16 -3.33
CA CYS A 75 -2.48 14.17 -3.35
C CYS A 75 -3.04 13.16 -4.34
N ALA A 76 -2.55 13.16 -5.59
CA ALA A 76 -3.03 12.25 -6.62
C ALA A 76 -2.81 10.78 -6.24
N LEU A 77 -1.65 10.44 -5.67
CA LEU A 77 -1.36 9.07 -5.25
C LEU A 77 -2.26 8.60 -4.11
N LEU A 78 -2.43 9.41 -3.05
CA LEU A 78 -3.29 9.06 -1.92
C LEU A 78 -4.76 8.98 -2.34
N ASP A 79 -5.23 9.92 -3.17
CA ASP A 79 -6.59 9.91 -3.69
C ASP A 79 -6.88 8.65 -4.52
N GLU A 80 -5.95 8.27 -5.41
CA GLU A 80 -6.06 7.03 -6.18
C GLU A 80 -6.01 5.80 -5.26
N ALA A 81 -5.12 5.78 -4.28
CA ALA A 81 -4.98 4.64 -3.37
C ALA A 81 -6.24 4.41 -2.52
N VAL A 82 -6.87 5.47 -2.00
CA VAL A 82 -8.12 5.34 -1.23
C VAL A 82 -9.27 4.86 -2.11
N LYS A 83 -9.46 5.50 -3.27
CA LYS A 83 -10.56 5.21 -4.21
C LYS A 83 -10.38 3.85 -4.92
N GLY A 84 -9.13 3.42 -5.11
CA GLY A 84 -8.76 2.18 -5.78
C GLY A 84 -8.94 0.91 -4.96
N ARG A 85 -9.36 1.01 -3.68
CA ARG A 85 -9.59 -0.17 -2.82
C ARG A 85 -10.78 -1.04 -3.24
N GLY A 86 -11.71 -0.50 -4.01
CA GLY A 86 -12.91 -1.23 -4.46
C GLY A 86 -13.90 -1.56 -3.33
N VAL A 87 -13.89 -0.76 -2.26
CA VAL A 87 -14.81 -0.90 -1.11
C VAL A 87 -15.52 0.43 -0.84
N GLU A 88 -16.84 0.37 -0.60
CA GLU A 88 -17.66 1.53 -0.22
C GLU A 88 -17.76 1.62 1.31
N ASP A 89 -16.72 2.14 1.96
CA ASP A 89 -16.66 2.36 3.40
C ASP A 89 -16.49 3.84 3.77
N ASP A 90 -16.32 4.15 5.06
CA ASP A 90 -16.28 5.54 5.56
C ASP A 90 -15.19 6.38 4.87
N ALA A 91 -14.01 5.80 4.64
CA ALA A 91 -12.92 6.49 3.92
C ALA A 91 -13.26 6.72 2.45
N CYS A 92 -13.97 5.79 1.80
CA CYS A 92 -14.44 5.97 0.43
C CYS A 92 -15.41 7.16 0.33
N VAL A 93 -16.38 7.24 1.24
CA VAL A 93 -17.34 8.35 1.32
C VAL A 93 -16.61 9.68 1.55
N GLN A 94 -15.70 9.72 2.52
CA GLN A 94 -14.90 10.92 2.83
C GLN A 94 -14.10 11.42 1.62
N TRP A 95 -13.52 10.52 0.82
CA TRP A 95 -12.72 10.88 -0.37
C TRP A 95 -13.54 11.24 -1.61
N TYR A 96 -14.82 10.82 -1.68
CA TYR A 96 -15.73 11.29 -2.71
C TYR A 96 -16.28 12.69 -2.41
N ASP A 97 -16.43 13.04 -1.12
CA ASP A 97 -16.85 14.38 -0.71
C ASP A 97 -15.72 15.40 -0.91
N ILE A 98 -14.56 15.19 -0.27
CA ILE A 98 -13.43 16.13 -0.33
C ILE A 98 -12.12 15.34 -0.51
N PRO A 99 -11.68 15.04 -1.74
CA PRO A 99 -10.35 14.45 -1.96
C PRO A 99 -9.24 15.46 -1.67
N LEU A 100 -8.02 14.97 -1.46
CA LEU A 100 -6.87 15.83 -1.14
C LEU A 100 -6.55 16.79 -2.28
N GLN A 101 -6.66 16.36 -3.54
CA GLN A 101 -6.49 17.26 -4.68
C GLN A 101 -7.53 18.40 -4.69
N GLY A 102 -8.78 18.11 -4.30
CA GLY A 102 -9.83 19.11 -4.18
C GLY A 102 -9.50 20.11 -3.07
N HIS A 103 -9.01 19.61 -1.93
CA HIS A 103 -8.63 20.42 -0.78
C HIS A 103 -7.42 21.34 -1.05
N PHE A 104 -6.32 20.80 -1.56
CA PHE A 104 -5.05 21.52 -1.69
C PHE A 104 -4.85 22.25 -3.02
N LEU A 105 -5.46 21.73 -4.10
CA LEU A 105 -5.20 22.18 -5.46
C LEU A 105 -6.42 22.85 -6.10
N GLY A 106 -7.60 22.73 -5.47
CA GLY A 106 -8.85 23.27 -6.01
C GLY A 106 -9.25 22.62 -7.34
N THR A 107 -8.76 21.41 -7.62
CA THR A 107 -9.04 20.66 -8.84
C THR A 107 -9.36 19.20 -8.52
N MET A 108 -9.97 18.50 -9.49
CA MET A 108 -10.30 17.08 -9.43
C MET A 108 -9.57 16.25 -10.50
N ASP A 109 -8.71 16.88 -11.30
CA ASP A 109 -7.99 16.29 -12.43
C ASP A 109 -6.48 16.08 -12.17
N ALA A 110 -6.04 16.22 -10.92
CA ALA A 110 -4.62 16.07 -10.58
C ALA A 110 -4.14 14.65 -10.88
N GLY A 111 -4.99 13.64 -10.65
CA GLY A 111 -4.70 12.25 -11.01
C GLY A 111 -4.59 12.03 -12.53
N ASP A 112 -5.47 12.67 -13.30
CA ASP A 112 -5.52 12.51 -14.76
C ASP A 112 -4.34 13.18 -15.46
N THR A 113 -3.89 14.32 -14.93
CA THR A 113 -2.85 15.17 -15.54
C THR A 113 -1.45 14.92 -14.99
N LEU A 114 -1.29 14.19 -13.87
CA LEU A 114 0.02 13.99 -13.25
C LEU A 114 1.02 13.32 -14.19
N CYS A 115 0.61 12.28 -14.93
CA CYS A 115 1.50 11.60 -15.87
C CYS A 115 2.00 12.52 -17.01
N ASP A 116 1.16 13.46 -17.46
CA ASP A 116 1.55 14.46 -18.46
C ASP A 116 2.56 15.44 -17.85
N ARG A 117 2.27 15.93 -16.64
CA ARG A 117 3.17 16.78 -15.86
C ARG A 117 4.53 16.12 -15.62
N MET A 118 4.58 14.83 -15.30
CA MET A 118 5.84 14.08 -15.16
C MET A 118 6.66 14.11 -16.45
N ARG A 119 6.01 13.96 -17.62
CA ARG A 119 6.69 14.02 -18.92
C ARG A 119 7.18 15.43 -19.23
N ASP A 120 6.44 16.47 -18.84
CA ASP A 120 6.85 17.86 -19.04
C ASP A 120 8.10 18.18 -18.23
N VAL A 121 8.12 17.83 -16.93
CA VAL A 121 9.29 18.03 -16.06
C VAL A 121 10.51 17.25 -16.57
N LEU A 122 10.34 16.02 -17.07
CA LEU A 122 11.44 15.24 -17.66
C LEU A 122 12.11 15.90 -18.89
N ARG A 123 11.37 16.77 -19.60
CA ARG A 123 11.89 17.52 -20.76
C ARG A 123 12.57 18.83 -20.38
N GLU A 124 12.46 19.25 -19.14
CA GLU A 124 13.16 20.45 -18.67
C GLU A 124 14.68 20.23 -18.75
N PRO A 125 15.46 21.30 -19.01
CA PRO A 125 16.91 21.18 -19.13
C PRO A 125 17.59 20.80 -17.81
N ALA A 126 17.01 21.21 -16.67
CA ALA A 126 17.54 20.95 -15.34
C ALA A 126 16.37 20.83 -14.33
N PRO A 127 15.59 19.72 -14.37
CA PRO A 127 14.55 19.46 -13.40
C PRO A 127 15.15 19.21 -12.01
N ASP A 128 14.39 19.53 -10.96
CA ASP A 128 14.80 19.25 -9.59
C ASP A 128 14.79 17.74 -9.31
N ASP A 129 15.91 17.22 -8.78
CA ASP A 129 16.10 15.79 -8.52
C ASP A 129 15.12 15.25 -7.47
N ALA A 130 14.70 16.08 -6.52
CA ALA A 130 13.74 15.73 -5.48
C ALA A 130 12.34 15.51 -6.10
N VAL A 131 11.95 16.35 -7.06
CA VAL A 131 10.70 16.19 -7.81
C VAL A 131 10.73 14.89 -8.63
N LEU A 132 11.82 14.64 -9.36
CA LEU A 132 11.97 13.40 -10.14
C LEU A 132 11.93 12.16 -9.24
N THR A 133 12.57 12.22 -8.07
CA THR A 133 12.52 11.15 -7.07
C THR A 133 11.08 10.90 -6.61
N CYS A 134 10.35 11.95 -6.21
CA CYS A 134 8.95 11.85 -5.80
C CYS A 134 8.08 11.20 -6.90
N PHE A 135 8.18 11.67 -8.14
CA PHE A 135 7.45 11.11 -9.28
C PHE A 135 7.77 9.64 -9.52
N GLN A 136 9.05 9.27 -9.45
CA GLN A 136 9.48 7.90 -9.63
C GLN A 136 8.88 7.00 -8.53
N ARG A 137 8.89 7.43 -7.26
CA ARG A 137 8.29 6.69 -6.15
C ARG A 137 6.78 6.53 -6.29
N VAL A 138 6.07 7.58 -6.69
CA VAL A 138 4.63 7.52 -7.01
C VAL A 138 4.33 6.43 -8.03
N MET A 139 5.14 6.35 -9.09
CA MET A 139 4.97 5.32 -10.12
C MET A 139 5.34 3.91 -9.62
N MET A 140 6.38 3.77 -8.80
CA MET A 140 6.74 2.49 -8.16
C MET A 140 5.65 2.00 -7.21
N LEU A 141 4.95 2.91 -6.53
CA LEU A 141 3.83 2.61 -5.65
C LEU A 141 2.52 2.32 -6.38
N GLY A 142 2.59 2.08 -7.70
CA GLY A 142 1.46 1.57 -8.46
C GLY A 142 0.46 2.62 -8.92
N PHE A 143 0.86 3.90 -8.95
CA PHE A 143 0.04 4.95 -9.56
C PHE A 143 -0.32 4.61 -11.00
N LEU A 144 -1.60 4.71 -11.35
CA LEU A 144 -2.12 4.46 -12.70
C LEU A 144 -2.42 5.75 -13.44
N GLY A 145 -3.04 6.73 -12.78
CA GLY A 145 -3.60 7.90 -13.46
C GLY A 145 -4.48 7.48 -14.64
N SER A 146 -4.18 7.98 -15.84
CA SER A 146 -4.92 7.68 -17.08
C SER A 146 -4.55 6.36 -17.76
N TYR A 147 -3.60 5.58 -17.23
CA TYR A 147 -3.19 4.31 -17.84
C TYR A 147 -4.17 3.17 -17.56
N ARG A 148 -4.27 2.22 -18.49
CA ARG A 148 -5.22 1.09 -18.37
C ARG A 148 -4.79 0.04 -17.36
N SER A 149 -3.48 -0.11 -17.13
CA SER A 149 -2.93 -1.09 -16.21
C SER A 149 -1.48 -0.76 -15.83
N LEU A 150 -0.96 -1.43 -14.80
CA LEU A 150 0.45 -1.29 -14.39
C LEU A 150 1.45 -1.69 -15.49
N ASN A 151 1.03 -2.60 -16.39
CA ASN A 151 1.83 -3.13 -17.49
C ASN A 151 1.61 -2.38 -18.82
N ASP A 152 0.89 -1.26 -18.79
CA ASP A 152 0.71 -0.43 -19.98
C ASP A 152 2.10 0.00 -20.54
N PRO A 153 2.39 -0.20 -21.84
CA PRO A 153 3.69 0.12 -22.41
C PRO A 153 4.10 1.59 -22.24
N GLU A 154 3.14 2.53 -22.31
CA GLU A 154 3.43 3.96 -22.12
C GLU A 154 3.78 4.24 -20.65
N ARG A 155 3.07 3.59 -19.72
CA ARG A 155 3.40 3.65 -18.29
C ARG A 155 4.80 3.12 -18.04
N GLN A 156 5.15 1.97 -18.60
CA GLN A 156 6.48 1.37 -18.44
C GLN A 156 7.59 2.27 -19.01
N ARG A 157 7.35 2.96 -20.13
CA ARG A 157 8.29 3.95 -20.67
C ARG A 157 8.49 5.13 -19.73
N LEU A 158 7.42 5.66 -19.14
CA LEU A 158 7.51 6.75 -18.17
C LEU A 158 8.29 6.32 -16.92
N VAL A 159 7.99 5.13 -16.38
CA VAL A 159 8.74 4.55 -15.23
C VAL A 159 10.22 4.42 -15.57
N LYS A 160 10.55 3.91 -16.76
CA LYS A 160 11.93 3.76 -17.21
C LYS A 160 12.64 5.12 -17.30
N ALA A 161 12.01 6.10 -17.93
CA ALA A 161 12.59 7.44 -18.10
C ALA A 161 12.84 8.13 -16.74
N LEU A 162 11.93 8.00 -15.78
CA LEU A 162 12.14 8.49 -14.41
C LEU A 162 13.28 7.73 -13.71
N SER A 163 13.35 6.41 -13.86
CA SER A 163 14.36 5.58 -13.21
C SER A 163 15.78 5.80 -13.75
N GLU A 164 15.93 6.27 -14.99
CA GLU A 164 17.23 6.65 -15.56
C GLU A 164 17.79 7.95 -14.96
N ARG A 165 16.94 8.79 -14.34
CA ARG A 165 17.32 10.07 -13.73
C ARG A 165 17.49 10.00 -12.22
N VAL A 166 16.86 9.05 -11.56
CA VAL A 166 16.79 8.97 -10.10
C VAL A 166 17.77 7.93 -9.57
N GLN A 167 18.48 8.27 -8.50
CA GLN A 167 19.35 7.30 -7.82
C GLN A 167 18.51 6.12 -7.28
N PRO A 168 18.98 4.87 -7.44
CA PRO A 168 18.33 3.73 -6.78
C PRO A 168 18.24 3.97 -5.26
N PHE A 169 17.21 3.41 -4.63
CA PHE A 169 17.07 3.44 -3.17
C PHE A 169 18.40 3.07 -2.50
N SER A 170 18.98 4.02 -1.78
CA SER A 170 20.19 3.80 -1.00
C SER A 170 19.79 3.47 0.42
N TYR A 171 19.37 2.23 0.66
CA TYR A 171 19.11 1.76 2.02
C TYR A 171 20.37 1.09 2.57
N PRO A 172 21.00 1.61 3.66
CA PRO A 172 21.95 0.81 4.39
C PRO A 172 21.19 -0.39 4.99
N GLN A 173 21.50 -1.60 4.52
CA GLN A 173 20.84 -2.87 4.88
C GLN A 173 21.05 -3.29 6.35
N ASN A 174 21.04 -2.35 7.30
CA ASN A 174 21.35 -2.60 8.70
C ASN A 174 20.11 -2.81 9.56
N HIS A 175 18.91 -2.86 8.99
CA HIS A 175 17.67 -3.02 9.76
C HIS A 175 16.93 -4.26 9.25
N PRO A 176 16.59 -5.21 10.15
CA PRO A 176 15.78 -6.35 9.76
C PRO A 176 14.40 -5.82 9.34
N ILE A 177 14.11 -5.91 8.04
CA ILE A 177 12.76 -5.67 7.53
C ILE A 177 11.88 -6.72 8.18
N LEU A 178 10.88 -6.27 8.94
CA LEU A 178 9.80 -7.12 9.40
C LEU A 178 8.99 -7.47 8.14
N ALA A 179 9.45 -8.50 7.42
CA ALA A 179 8.61 -9.11 6.42
C ALA A 179 7.38 -9.58 7.18
N GLU A 180 6.22 -8.99 6.91
CA GLU A 180 4.99 -9.66 7.26
C GLU A 180 5.08 -11.02 6.59
N SER A 181 5.36 -12.05 7.39
CA SER A 181 5.07 -13.39 6.96
C SER A 181 3.59 -13.35 6.67
N HIS A 182 3.21 -13.47 5.40
CA HIS A 182 1.91 -13.98 5.02
C HIS A 182 1.80 -15.45 5.47
N ALA A 183 2.06 -15.71 6.76
CA ALA A 183 1.71 -16.94 7.46
C ALA A 183 0.20 -16.88 7.71
N GLY A 184 -0.54 -16.90 6.61
CA GLY A 184 -1.99 -16.83 6.57
C GLY A 184 -2.59 -17.31 5.26
N TRP A 185 -1.78 -17.45 4.18
CA TRP A 185 -2.31 -17.82 2.87
C TRP A 185 -1.30 -18.64 2.04
N GLY A 186 -0.98 -19.84 2.52
CA GLY A 186 -0.03 -20.72 1.80
C GLY A 186 -0.11 -22.22 2.11
N MET A 187 -0.97 -22.66 3.04
CA MET A 187 -1.06 -24.09 3.39
C MET A 187 -2.48 -24.59 3.68
N SER A 188 -3.52 -23.84 3.31
CA SER A 188 -4.93 -24.21 3.54
C SER A 188 -5.70 -24.63 2.28
N GLY A 189 -5.03 -24.77 1.13
CA GLY A 189 -5.69 -25.08 -0.14
C GLY A 189 -6.34 -26.47 -0.23
N TRP A 190 -5.83 -27.47 0.49
CA TRP A 190 -6.43 -28.82 0.45
C TRP A 190 -7.65 -28.96 1.39
N PHE A 191 -7.64 -28.31 2.56
CA PHE A 191 -8.74 -28.40 3.55
C PHE A 191 -9.85 -27.34 3.37
N SER A 192 -9.78 -26.52 2.33
CA SER A 192 -10.75 -25.43 2.10
C SER A 192 -11.98 -25.83 1.28
N SER A 193 -12.08 -27.06 0.79
CA SER A 193 -13.30 -27.53 0.11
C SER A 193 -14.28 -28.16 1.13
N TRP A 194 -15.52 -27.66 1.15
CA TRP A 194 -16.64 -28.18 1.95
C TRP A 194 -16.75 -29.72 1.96
N PRO A 195 -16.59 -30.45 0.85
CA PRO A 195 -16.64 -31.92 0.85
C PRO A 195 -15.48 -32.60 1.61
N VAL A 196 -14.27 -32.02 1.64
CA VAL A 196 -13.14 -32.62 2.38
C VAL A 196 -13.39 -32.57 3.88
N ARG A 197 -14.02 -31.51 4.38
CA ARG A 197 -14.40 -31.39 5.80
C ARG A 197 -15.40 -32.47 6.22
N ILE A 198 -16.40 -32.73 5.36
CA ILE A 198 -17.39 -33.79 5.59
C ILE A 198 -16.70 -35.17 5.59
N GLY A 199 -15.80 -35.41 4.64
CA GLY A 199 -15.05 -36.66 4.54
C GLY A 199 -14.20 -36.94 5.80
N VAL A 200 -13.47 -35.93 6.28
CA VAL A 200 -12.65 -36.05 7.51
C VAL A 200 -13.53 -36.30 8.74
N CYS A 201 -14.61 -35.55 8.90
CA CYS A 201 -15.55 -35.76 10.00
C CYS A 201 -16.15 -37.18 9.99
N ALA A 202 -16.58 -37.67 8.83
CA ALA A 202 -17.13 -39.01 8.68
C ALA A 202 -16.08 -40.09 9.01
N PHE A 203 -14.84 -39.90 8.57
CA PHE A 203 -13.74 -40.83 8.88
C PHE A 203 -13.44 -40.88 10.38
N VAL A 204 -13.39 -39.73 11.05
CA VAL A 204 -13.17 -39.66 12.51
C VAL A 204 -14.30 -40.37 13.26
N ILE A 205 -15.55 -40.16 12.86
CA ILE A 205 -16.71 -40.83 13.47
C ILE A 205 -16.61 -42.36 13.27
N ALA A 206 -16.29 -42.83 12.07
CA ALA A 206 -16.15 -44.26 11.79
C ALA A 206 -15.00 -44.90 12.59
N ALA A 207 -13.86 -44.22 12.70
CA ALA A 207 -12.71 -44.69 13.48
C ALA A 207 -13.03 -44.75 14.98
N LEU A 208 -13.71 -43.73 15.51
CA LEU A 208 -14.17 -43.72 16.90
C LEU A 208 -15.20 -44.83 17.16
N TRP A 209 -16.12 -45.06 16.22
CA TRP A 209 -17.11 -46.13 16.31
C TRP A 209 -16.43 -47.49 16.41
N TRP A 210 -15.53 -47.83 15.47
CA TRP A 210 -14.80 -49.09 15.51
C TRP A 210 -13.92 -49.26 16.75
N GLY A 211 -13.28 -48.17 17.21
CA GLY A 211 -12.49 -48.20 18.43
C GLY A 211 -13.34 -48.51 19.67
N LEU A 212 -14.51 -47.86 19.78
CA LEU A 212 -15.44 -48.11 20.87
C LEU A 212 -16.03 -49.52 20.81
N ASP A 213 -16.46 -49.97 19.64
CA ASP A 213 -17.05 -51.30 19.42
C ASP A 213 -16.07 -52.41 19.79
N GLY A 214 -14.82 -52.33 19.29
CA GLY A 214 -13.77 -53.28 19.66
C GLY A 214 -13.35 -53.22 21.13
N TRP A 215 -13.46 -52.05 21.77
CA TRP A 215 -13.24 -51.93 23.21
C TRP A 215 -14.39 -52.55 24.02
N LEU A 216 -15.62 -52.38 23.55
CA LEU A 216 -16.84 -52.94 24.15
C LEU A 216 -16.84 -54.46 24.03
N ASP A 217 -16.47 -55.02 22.87
CA ASP A 217 -16.32 -56.45 22.64
C ASP A 217 -15.26 -57.07 23.57
N ARG A 218 -14.13 -56.39 23.75
CA ARG A 218 -13.09 -56.84 24.69
C ARG A 218 -13.60 -56.85 26.12
N MET A 219 -14.31 -55.80 26.54
CA MET A 219 -14.93 -55.71 27.88
C MET A 219 -16.01 -56.79 28.08
N LEU A 220 -16.86 -57.03 27.08
CA LEU A 220 -17.85 -58.11 27.10
C LEU A 220 -17.17 -59.48 27.22
N ALA A 221 -16.11 -59.73 26.45
CA ALA A 221 -15.35 -60.98 26.52
C ALA A 221 -14.64 -61.18 27.87
N THR A 222 -14.23 -60.10 28.55
CA THR A 222 -13.60 -60.20 29.89
C THR A 222 -14.61 -60.38 31.00
N LEU A 223 -15.81 -59.80 30.89
CA LEU A 223 -16.83 -59.79 31.95
C LEU A 223 -17.88 -60.91 31.82
N LEU A 224 -18.11 -61.45 30.62
CA LEU A 224 -19.11 -62.49 30.33
C LEU A 224 -18.57 -63.56 29.35
N PRO A 225 -17.58 -64.38 29.76
CA PRO A 225 -16.90 -65.34 28.88
C PRO A 225 -17.77 -66.51 28.37
N GLY A 226 -19.08 -66.51 28.65
CA GLY A 226 -20.03 -67.55 28.22
C GLY A 226 -21.29 -67.06 27.51
N ALA A 227 -21.45 -65.76 27.27
CA ALA A 227 -22.66 -65.18 26.67
C ALA A 227 -22.54 -64.82 25.18
N VAL A 228 -21.32 -64.85 24.61
CA VAL A 228 -21.08 -64.56 23.19
C VAL A 228 -20.68 -65.85 22.49
N LYS A 229 -21.60 -66.38 21.69
CA LYS A 229 -21.37 -67.47 20.73
C LYS A 229 -21.47 -66.90 19.33
#